data_AF-A0A5K0YQJ2-F1
#
_entry.id   AF-A0A5K0YQJ2-F1
#
_cell.length_a   1.000
_cell.length_b   1.000
_cell.length_c   1.000
_cell.angle_alpha   90.00
_cell.angle_beta   90.00
_cell.angle_gamma   90.00
#
_symmetry.space_group_name_H-M   'P 1'
#
loop_
_entity.id
_entity.type
_entity.pdbx_description
1 polymer ?
#
loop_
_entity_poly.entity_id
_entity_poly.type
_entity_poly.pdbx_seq_one_letter_code
_entity_poly.pdbx_strand_id
1 'polypeptide(L)'
;PRELTGAMDLLNHYKLLPHHNFFCKRALPSSISDTHYLYNVVGDTEIRKGEGMELDQLFNNALYVQNIDSSIQPFDLDTLRQAFQLRETEPVELPA
;
A
#
# COMPACT_ATOMS: atom_id res chain seq x y z
N PRO A 1 16.40 -33.70 -9.38
CA PRO A 1 15.22 -32.84 -9.63
C PRO A 1 14.54 -33.27 -10.94
N ARG A 2 13.27 -33.72 -10.90
CA ARG A 2 12.53 -34.08 -12.12
C ARG A 2 12.21 -32.80 -12.89
N GLU A 3 12.58 -32.73 -14.16
CA GLU A 3 12.23 -31.62 -15.04
C GLU A 3 10.71 -31.54 -15.17
N LEU A 4 10.15 -30.37 -14.86
CA LEU A 4 8.73 -30.09 -15.03
C LEU A 4 8.50 -29.80 -16.51
N THR A 5 8.09 -30.82 -17.25
CA THR A 5 7.76 -30.69 -18.68
C THR A 5 6.42 -29.97 -18.85
N GLY A 6 6.21 -29.32 -20.00
CA GLY A 6 4.99 -28.54 -20.30
C GLY A 6 3.69 -29.36 -20.34
N ALA A 7 3.76 -30.69 -20.25
CA ALA A 7 2.61 -31.58 -20.17
C ALA A 7 2.10 -31.80 -18.73
N MET A 8 2.85 -31.35 -17.73
CA MET A 8 2.47 -31.48 -16.33
C MET A 8 1.60 -30.29 -15.90
N ASP A 9 0.47 -30.58 -15.23
CA ASP A 9 -0.38 -29.55 -14.65
C ASP A 9 0.33 -28.91 -13.44
N LEU A 10 1.05 -27.82 -13.72
CA LEU A 10 1.78 -27.06 -12.72
C LEU A 10 0.86 -26.42 -11.68
N LEU A 11 -0.39 -26.10 -12.06
CA LEU A 11 -1.34 -25.45 -11.17
C LEU A 11 -1.79 -26.40 -10.07
N ASN A 12 -2.07 -27.66 -10.43
CA ASN A 12 -2.37 -28.71 -9.46
C ASN A 12 -1.12 -29.19 -8.72
N HIS A 13 0.02 -29.31 -9.40
CA HIS A 13 1.28 -29.74 -8.78
C HIS A 13 1.70 -28.82 -7.63
N TYR A 14 1.66 -27.50 -7.86
CA TYR A 14 1.97 -26.50 -6.84
C TYR A 14 0.76 -26.08 -5.99
N LYS A 15 -0.40 -26.72 -6.16
CA LYS A 15 -1.64 -26.42 -5.43
C LYS A 15 -2.08 -24.96 -5.54
N LEU A 16 -1.79 -24.34 -6.68
CA LEU A 16 -2.10 -22.93 -6.97
C LEU A 16 -3.54 -22.73 -7.48
N LEU A 17 -4.30 -23.82 -7.66
CA LEU A 17 -5.68 -23.76 -8.14
C LEU A 17 -6.60 -22.79 -7.36
N PRO A 18 -6.53 -22.69 -6.02
CA PRO A 18 -7.32 -21.70 -5.27
C PRO A 18 -6.92 -20.27 -5.60
N HIS A 19 -5.62 -19.98 -5.70
CA HIS A 19 -5.11 -18.65 -6.05
C HIS A 19 -5.51 -18.27 -7.47
N HIS A 20 -5.37 -19.19 -8.42
CA HIS A 20 -5.81 -18.97 -9.80
C HIS A 20 -7.31 -18.69 -9.89
N ASN A 21 -8.15 -19.43 -9.16
CA ASN A 21 -9.59 -19.16 -9.13
C ASN A 21 -9.92 -17.79 -8.51
N PHE A 22 -9.16 -17.37 -7.50
CA PHE A 22 -9.38 -16.10 -6.80
C PHE A 22 -8.93 -14.89 -7.64
N PHE A 23 -7.75 -14.95 -8.25
CA PHE A 23 -7.14 -13.82 -8.96
C PHE A 23 -7.47 -13.78 -10.45
N CYS A 24 -7.55 -14.93 -11.14
CA CYS A 24 -7.55 -14.98 -12.60
C CYS A 24 -8.94 -15.17 -13.24
N LYS A 25 -9.96 -15.62 -12.48
CA LYS A 25 -11.30 -15.93 -13.02
C LYS A 25 -12.34 -14.82 -12.87
N ARG A 26 -11.99 -13.71 -12.24
CA ARG A 26 -12.87 -12.54 -12.12
C ARG A 26 -12.55 -11.57 -13.24
N ALA A 27 -13.58 -11.09 -13.93
CA ALA A 27 -13.42 -9.94 -14.81
C ALA A 27 -12.74 -8.83 -14.00
N LEU A 28 -11.77 -8.15 -14.60
CA LEU A 28 -11.13 -7.01 -13.95
C LEU A 28 -12.23 -6.03 -13.52
N PRO A 29 -12.33 -5.71 -12.22
CA PRO A 29 -13.34 -4.78 -11.77
C PRO A 29 -13.17 -3.43 -12.50
N SER A 30 -14.29 -2.85 -12.92
CA SER A 30 -14.33 -1.58 -13.65
C SER A 30 -13.81 -0.42 -12.83
N SER A 31 -13.99 -0.47 -11.51
CA SER A 31 -13.43 0.46 -10.54
C SER A 31 -12.66 -0.29 -9.46
N ILE A 32 -11.63 0.35 -8.90
CA ILE A 32 -10.89 -0.22 -7.77
C ILE A 32 -11.77 -0.26 -6.51
N SER A 33 -12.81 0.58 -6.41
CA SER A 33 -13.84 0.49 -5.37
C SER A 33 -14.60 -0.83 -5.39
N ASP A 34 -14.70 -1.48 -6.57
CA ASP A 34 -15.33 -2.80 -6.71
C ASP A 34 -14.38 -3.94 -6.28
N THR A 35 -13.11 -3.63 -5.99
CA THR A 35 -12.14 -4.60 -5.47
C THR A 35 -12.32 -4.83 -3.98
N HIS A 36 -11.83 -5.98 -3.50
CA HIS A 36 -11.93 -6.34 -2.09
C HIS A 36 -10.87 -5.64 -1.22
N TYR A 37 -9.98 -4.85 -1.83
CA TYR A 37 -8.88 -4.19 -1.13
C TYR A 37 -9.34 -2.98 -0.32
N LEU A 38 -10.40 -2.30 -0.76
CA LEU A 38 -10.90 -1.06 -0.14
C LEU A 38 -12.20 -1.26 0.65
N TYR A 39 -12.70 -2.50 0.78
CA TYR A 39 -14.02 -2.80 1.34
C TYR A 39 -14.23 -2.29 2.78
N ASN A 40 -13.17 -2.17 3.58
CA ASN A 40 -13.23 -1.71 4.98
C ASN A 40 -12.50 -0.37 5.21
N VAL A 41 -12.24 0.39 4.14
CA VAL A 41 -11.60 1.71 4.26
C VAL A 41 -12.71 2.76 4.37
N VAL A 42 -12.66 3.56 5.44
CA VAL A 42 -13.59 4.68 5.65
C VAL A 42 -12.99 5.94 5.05
N GLY A 43 -13.82 6.73 4.36
CA GLY A 43 -13.42 7.99 3.73
C GLY A 43 -13.44 7.90 2.21
N ASP A 44 -12.75 8.83 1.57
CA ASP A 44 -12.57 8.82 0.13
C ASP A 44 -11.67 7.64 -0.28
N THR A 45 -12.10 6.89 -1.28
CA THR A 45 -11.41 5.68 -1.79
C THR A 45 -10.84 5.90 -3.18
N GLU A 46 -10.82 7.14 -3.67
CA GLU A 46 -10.15 7.49 -4.92
C GLU A 46 -8.64 7.17 -4.85
N ILE A 47 -8.20 6.29 -5.74
CA ILE A 47 -6.78 5.98 -5.86
C ILE A 47 -6.11 7.04 -6.72
N ARG A 48 -5.19 7.77 -6.10
CA ARG A 48 -4.34 8.76 -6.76
C ARG A 48 -2.89 8.30 -6.70
N LYS A 49 -2.12 8.59 -7.76
CA LYS A 49 -0.67 8.45 -7.72
C LYS A 49 -0.11 9.54 -6.79
N GLY A 50 0.56 9.14 -5.70
CA GLY A 50 1.34 10.05 -4.87
C GLY A 50 2.66 10.37 -5.56
N GLU A 51 2.83 11.59 -6.05
CA GLU A 51 4.10 12.05 -6.59
C GLU A 51 5.14 12.14 -5.45
N GLY A 52 6.32 11.51 -5.63
CA GLY A 52 7.36 11.48 -4.60
C GLY A 52 7.10 10.52 -3.44
N MET A 53 6.06 9.67 -3.54
CA MET A 53 5.72 8.64 -2.55
C MET A 53 6.05 7.23 -3.05
N GLU A 54 7.09 7.09 -3.88
CA GLU A 54 7.47 5.80 -4.41
C GLU A 54 8.20 4.94 -3.35
N LEU A 55 7.72 3.70 -3.15
CA LEU A 55 8.27 2.80 -2.13
C LEU A 55 9.71 2.33 -2.44
N ASP A 56 10.12 2.35 -3.71
CA ASP A 56 11.48 2.02 -4.15
C ASP A 56 12.54 2.94 -3.53
N GLN A 57 12.20 4.21 -3.28
CA GLN A 57 13.05 5.16 -2.56
C GLN A 57 13.34 4.71 -1.12
N LEU A 58 12.38 4.08 -0.44
CA LEU A 58 12.56 3.55 0.91
C LEU A 58 13.58 2.41 0.92
N PHE A 59 13.56 1.53 -0.08
CA PHE A 59 14.48 0.38 -0.16
C PHE A 59 15.93 0.80 -0.44
N ASN A 60 16.13 1.81 -1.29
CA ASN A 60 17.47 2.34 -1.58
C ASN A 60 18.10 3.02 -0.37
N ASN A 61 17.30 3.74 0.44
CA ASN A 61 17.76 4.35 1.68
C ASN A 61 17.90 3.32 2.82
N ALA A 62 17.11 2.24 2.85
CA ALA A 62 17.17 1.22 3.89
C ALA A 62 18.57 0.55 4.01
N LEU A 63 19.30 0.41 2.90
CA LEU A 63 20.67 -0.15 2.91
C LEU A 63 21.71 0.81 3.53
N TYR A 64 21.54 2.12 3.35
CA TYR A 64 22.37 3.13 4.02
C TYR A 64 22.03 3.25 5.51
N VAL A 65 20.73 3.15 5.79
CA VAL A 65 20.13 3.27 7.12
C VAL A 65 20.42 2.04 8.00
N GLN A 66 20.65 0.84 7.45
CA GLN A 66 21.08 -0.34 8.23
C GLN A 66 22.45 -0.20 8.94
N ASN A 67 23.30 0.76 8.54
CA ASN A 67 24.61 1.00 9.17
C ASN A 67 24.57 2.03 10.31
N ILE A 68 23.43 2.72 10.50
CA ILE A 68 23.21 3.68 11.58
C ILE A 68 22.06 3.10 12.38
N ASP A 69 22.13 3.01 13.71
CA ASP A 69 20.99 2.60 14.54
C ASP A 69 19.82 3.59 14.35
N SER A 70 19.05 3.41 13.29
CA SER A 70 18.01 4.31 12.84
C SER A 70 16.69 3.87 13.45
N SER A 71 16.67 3.75 14.77
CA SER A 71 15.40 3.67 15.46
C SER A 71 14.65 4.98 15.18
N ILE A 72 13.41 4.87 14.74
CA ILE A 72 12.52 6.03 14.61
C ILE A 72 12.49 6.67 16.00
N GLN A 73 12.99 7.90 16.09
CA GLN A 73 12.98 8.62 17.36
C GLN A 73 11.52 8.86 17.77
N PRO A 74 11.20 8.70 19.07
CA PRO A 74 9.86 8.98 19.55
C PRO A 74 9.52 10.44 19.23
N PHE A 75 8.32 10.66 18.72
CA PHE A 75 7.83 12.00 18.44
C PHE A 75 7.58 12.75 19.75
N ASP A 76 7.89 14.04 19.76
CA ASP A 76 7.43 14.94 20.81
C ASP A 76 5.94 15.23 20.61
N LEU A 77 5.12 14.58 21.42
CA LEU A 77 3.67 14.70 21.38
C LEU A 77 3.18 16.10 21.80
N ASP A 78 3.91 16.82 22.65
CA ASP A 78 3.53 18.17 23.07
C ASP A 78 3.75 19.16 21.91
N THR A 79 4.87 19.03 21.21
CA THR A 79 5.15 19.80 20.00
C THR A 79 4.14 19.48 18.89
N LEU A 80 3.84 18.20 18.64
CA LEU A 80 2.80 17.83 17.68
C LEU A 80 1.43 18.39 18.08
N ARG A 81 1.05 18.28 19.35
CA ARG A 81 -0.22 18.80 19.84
C ARG A 81 -0.33 20.31 19.65
N GLN A 82 0.75 21.06 19.84
CA GLN A 82 0.77 22.51 19.58
C GLN A 82 0.67 22.81 18.08
N ALA A 83 1.40 22.09 17.23
CA ALA A 83 1.38 22.27 15.78
C ALA A 83 0.02 21.95 15.15
N PHE A 84 -0.69 20.95 15.69
CA PHE A 84 -2.00 20.52 15.24
C PHE A 84 -3.15 21.13 16.08
N GLN A 85 -2.92 22.23 16.81
CA GLN A 85 -4.01 23.03 17.38
C GLN A 85 -4.77 23.72 16.24
N LEU A 86 -5.75 23.00 15.70
CA LEU A 86 -6.73 23.55 14.77
C LEU A 86 -7.49 24.67 15.50
N ARG A 87 -7.38 25.90 15.01
CA ARG A 87 -8.29 26.97 15.41
C ARG A 87 -9.62 26.69 14.73
N GLU A 88 -10.57 26.14 15.50
CA GLU A 88 -11.92 25.77 15.07
C GLU A 88 -12.72 26.94 14.44
N THR A 89 -12.19 28.17 14.49
CA THR A 89 -12.85 29.41 14.09
C THR A 89 -12.10 30.25 13.06
N GLU A 90 -10.96 29.79 12.50
CA GLU A 90 -10.33 30.52 11.38
C GLU A 90 -10.93 30.10 10.03
N PRO A 91 -11.32 31.07 9.17
CA PRO A 91 -11.79 30.75 7.83
C PRO A 91 -10.64 30.14 7.02
N VAL A 92 -10.85 28.92 6.53
CA VAL A 92 -9.94 28.27 5.59
C VAL A 92 -10.18 28.87 4.21
N GLU A 93 -9.30 29.76 3.76
CA GLU A 93 -9.28 30.19 2.36
C GLU A 93 -8.71 29.06 1.50
N LEU A 94 -9.57 28.40 0.73
CA LEU A 94 -9.14 27.45 -0.29
C LEU A 94 -8.78 28.22 -1.58
N PRO A 95 -7.61 27.97 -2.20
CA PRO A 95 -7.27 28.56 -3.48
C PRO A 95 -8.20 28.06 -4.59
N ALA A 96 -8.59 28.98 -5.48
CA ALA A 96 -9.50 28.76 -6.61
C ALA A 96 -8.89 27.92 -7.74
#